data_AF-A0A949HQY5-F1
#
_entry.id   AF-A0A949HQY5-F1
#
_cell.length_a   1.000
_cell.length_b   1.000
_cell.length_c   1.000
_cell.angle_alpha   90.00
_cell.angle_beta   90.00
_cell.angle_gamma   90.00
#
_symmetry.space_group_name_H-M   'P 1'
#
loop_
_entity.id
_entity.type
_entity.pdbx_description
1 polymer ?
#
loop_
_entity_poly.entity_id
_entity_poly.type
_entity_poly.pdbx_seq_one_letter_code
_entity_poly.pdbx_strand_id
1 'polypeptide(L)'
;MSELRLEKLRGAVRSIQGERFFSADWAKTQCRDLAPAYVTKILKQLAKDGHLQACKENKRTYYKWLIQDPRQVDSWIEQQIYRHQIKSVPLADRPREQLLQQGAEKLTDAQLLAILIRVGVPGESAVQAGLAISSRYHQRDLARLIDASLQELKPITKAIRSDSYCQIMAGIELGRRIAMMRDIEPVLPQRIRGSDDAICYCMRQFARLASDAVQEEFHIVSLDTQHGPISSHRITVGTLDASLVHPREVFRAAIRDSASAVLLVHNHPSGDPTPSREDIAVTDRLSKVGELVGIRVLDHIVVSKGGGRSVMALR
;
A
#
# COMPACT_ATOMS: atom_id res chain seq x y z
N MET A 1 -1.72 -32.78 9.79
CA MET A 1 -1.02 -33.47 8.68
C MET A 1 0.50 -33.20 8.63
N SER A 2 1.07 -32.28 9.43
CA SER A 2 2.51 -31.96 9.43
C SER A 2 3.35 -32.72 10.47
N GLU A 3 2.83 -32.99 11.66
CA GLU A 3 3.58 -33.59 12.79
C GLU A 3 4.01 -35.05 12.54
N LEU A 4 3.08 -35.91 12.09
CA LEU A 4 3.40 -37.31 11.75
C LEU A 4 4.47 -37.43 10.66
N ARG A 5 4.57 -36.44 9.76
CA ARG A 5 5.59 -36.40 8.72
C ARG A 5 6.94 -35.94 9.26
N LEU A 6 6.95 -35.00 10.20
CA LEU A 6 8.15 -34.54 10.92
C LEU A 6 8.77 -35.68 11.73
N GLU A 7 7.93 -36.43 12.45
CA GLU A 7 8.38 -37.55 13.28
C GLU A 7 9.02 -38.64 12.44
N LYS A 8 8.42 -38.99 11.29
CA LYS A 8 8.99 -39.95 10.32
C LYS A 8 10.32 -39.48 9.72
N LEU A 9 10.44 -38.20 9.36
CA LEU A 9 11.69 -37.63 8.82
C LEU A 9 12.79 -37.57 9.88
N ARG A 10 12.47 -37.12 11.09
CA ARG A 10 13.41 -37.09 12.23
C ARG A 10 13.88 -38.49 12.60
N GLY A 11 12.96 -39.45 12.67
CA GLY A 11 13.28 -40.86 12.92
C GLY A 11 14.25 -41.40 11.87
N ALA A 12 13.94 -41.21 10.58
CA ALA A 12 14.79 -41.68 9.48
C ALA A 12 16.22 -41.14 9.56
N VAL A 13 16.35 -39.83 9.77
CA VAL A 13 17.65 -39.15 9.73
C VAL A 13 18.49 -39.47 10.97
N ARG A 14 17.87 -39.51 12.17
CA ARG A 14 18.57 -39.92 13.40
C ARG A 14 19.11 -41.35 13.31
N SER A 15 18.34 -42.27 12.72
CA SER A 15 18.77 -43.67 12.55
C SER A 15 19.99 -43.85 11.65
N ILE A 16 20.34 -42.86 10.81
CA ILE A 16 21.49 -42.94 9.89
C ILE A 16 22.59 -41.92 10.19
N GLN A 17 22.38 -41.01 11.15
CA GLN A 17 23.33 -39.94 11.46
C GLN A 17 24.59 -40.42 12.20
N GLY A 18 24.48 -41.53 12.94
CA GLY A 18 25.60 -42.11 13.69
C GLY A 18 26.70 -42.74 12.84
N GLU A 19 26.45 -42.95 11.55
CA GLU A 19 27.41 -43.58 10.63
C GLU A 19 27.86 -42.60 9.56
N ARG A 20 29.18 -42.38 9.43
CA ARG A 20 29.75 -41.36 8.54
C ARG A 20 29.68 -41.79 7.07
N PHE A 21 29.74 -43.10 6.82
CA PHE A 21 29.71 -43.69 5.49
C PHE A 21 28.91 -45.00 5.51
N PHE A 22 27.84 -45.07 4.73
CA PHE A 22 26.92 -46.22 4.76
C PHE A 22 26.33 -46.55 3.39
N SER A 23 25.86 -47.78 3.22
CA SER A 23 25.15 -48.21 2.02
C SER A 23 23.66 -47.84 2.07
N ALA A 24 23.03 -47.68 0.90
CA ALA A 24 21.59 -47.45 0.82
C ALA A 24 20.76 -48.59 1.47
N ASP A 25 21.27 -49.82 1.43
CA ASP A 25 20.60 -50.97 2.04
C ASP A 25 20.76 -50.98 3.56
N TRP A 26 21.92 -50.59 4.08
CA TRP A 26 22.11 -50.37 5.51
C TRP A 26 21.17 -49.29 6.07
N ALA A 27 21.00 -48.18 5.35
CA ALA A 27 20.07 -47.12 5.78
C ALA A 27 18.61 -47.63 5.89
N LYS A 28 18.18 -48.51 4.98
CA LYS A 28 16.85 -49.14 5.03
C LYS A 28 16.70 -50.09 6.21
N THR A 29 17.76 -50.83 6.58
CA THR A 29 17.70 -51.77 7.73
C THR A 29 17.71 -51.05 9.08
N GLN A 30 18.25 -49.82 9.16
CA GLN A 30 18.18 -48.97 10.35
C GLN A 30 16.83 -48.24 10.50
N CYS A 31 16.11 -48.02 9.39
CA CYS A 31 14.82 -47.36 9.37
C CYS A 31 13.64 -48.36 9.26
N ARG A 32 13.58 -49.36 10.15
CA ARG A 32 12.63 -50.49 10.05
C ARG A 32 11.15 -50.08 10.07
N ASP A 33 10.86 -48.96 10.73
CA ASP A 33 9.50 -48.43 10.86
C ASP A 33 9.03 -47.63 9.63
N LEU A 34 9.86 -47.54 8.59
CA LEU A 34 9.60 -46.75 7.38
C LEU A 34 9.70 -47.61 6.12
N ALA A 35 8.85 -47.31 5.13
CA ALA A 35 8.89 -48.00 3.85
C ALA A 35 10.25 -47.78 3.13
N PRO A 36 10.89 -48.82 2.56
CA PRO A 36 12.20 -48.70 1.89
C PRO A 36 12.28 -47.65 0.78
N ALA A 37 11.16 -47.43 0.06
CA ALA A 37 11.05 -46.40 -0.96
C ALA A 37 11.10 -44.98 -0.38
N TYR A 38 10.54 -44.78 0.82
CA TYR A 38 10.57 -43.50 1.53
C TYR A 38 11.98 -43.14 1.98
N VAL A 39 12.71 -44.10 2.55
CA VAL A 39 14.13 -43.94 2.94
C VAL A 39 14.99 -43.59 1.73
N THR A 40 14.79 -44.29 0.61
CA THR A 40 15.52 -44.02 -0.65
C THR A 40 15.26 -42.60 -1.16
N LYS A 41 14.02 -42.09 -1.03
CA LYS A 41 13.67 -40.72 -1.39
C LYS A 41 14.38 -39.69 -0.51
N ILE A 42 14.46 -39.94 0.80
CA ILE A 42 15.18 -39.06 1.75
C ILE A 42 16.67 -38.99 1.40
N LEU A 43 17.33 -40.13 1.17
CA LEU A 43 18.75 -40.18 0.84
C LEU A 43 19.08 -39.42 -0.46
N LYS A 44 18.24 -39.58 -1.48
CA LYS A 44 18.38 -38.81 -2.73
C LYS A 44 18.20 -37.32 -2.52
N GLN A 45 17.26 -36.92 -1.66
CA GLN A 45 17.01 -35.50 -1.38
C GLN A 45 18.16 -34.88 -0.57
N LEU A 46 18.66 -35.57 0.46
CA LEU A 46 19.85 -35.17 1.21
C LEU A 46 21.08 -35.01 0.30
N ALA A 47 21.25 -35.92 -0.67
CA ALA A 47 22.33 -35.83 -1.64
C ALA A 47 22.16 -34.66 -2.61
N LYS A 48 20.94 -34.44 -3.10
CA LYS A 48 20.61 -33.31 -3.97
C LYS A 48 20.84 -31.95 -3.28
N ASP A 49 20.52 -31.87 -2.00
CA ASP A 49 20.65 -30.64 -1.20
C ASP A 49 22.07 -30.46 -0.63
N GLY A 50 23.03 -31.34 -0.98
CA GLY A 50 24.44 -31.19 -0.62
C GLY A 50 24.82 -31.68 0.78
N HIS A 51 23.92 -32.34 1.51
CA HIS A 51 24.19 -32.88 2.84
C HIS A 51 24.88 -34.26 2.78
N LEU A 52 24.58 -35.04 1.73
CA LEU A 52 25.22 -36.32 1.45
C LEU A 52 25.97 -36.27 0.11
N GLN A 53 27.07 -37.01 0.02
CA GLN A 53 27.70 -37.36 -1.25
C GLN A 53 27.33 -38.80 -1.62
N ALA A 54 26.76 -39.00 -2.80
CA ALA A 54 26.43 -40.33 -3.30
C ALA A 54 27.60 -40.88 -4.14
N CYS A 55 28.09 -42.07 -3.80
CA CYS A 55 29.11 -42.81 -4.54
C CYS A 55 28.54 -44.14 -5.02
N LYS A 56 28.94 -44.61 -6.21
CA LYS A 56 28.56 -45.93 -6.73
C LYS A 56 29.78 -46.82 -6.84
N GLU A 57 29.68 -48.02 -6.29
CA GLU A 57 30.74 -49.03 -6.36
C GLU A 57 30.10 -50.42 -6.45
N ASN A 58 30.55 -51.26 -7.37
CA ASN A 58 30.07 -52.63 -7.56
C ASN A 58 28.54 -52.77 -7.60
N LYS A 59 27.87 -51.91 -8.38
CA LYS A 59 26.39 -51.82 -8.52
C LYS A 59 25.63 -51.44 -7.23
N ARG A 60 26.32 -51.08 -6.14
CA ARG A 60 25.72 -50.57 -4.89
C ARG A 60 25.92 -49.07 -4.77
N THR A 61 24.98 -48.40 -4.09
CA THR A 61 25.06 -46.95 -3.81
C THR A 61 25.41 -46.75 -2.34
N TYR A 62 26.43 -45.93 -2.12
CA TYR A 62 26.91 -45.51 -0.81
C TYR A 62 26.70 -44.01 -0.63
N TYR A 63 26.53 -43.60 0.61
CA TYR A 63 26.36 -42.21 1.00
C TYR A 63 27.38 -41.84 2.07
N LYS A 64 27.95 -40.64 1.93
CA LYS A 64 28.87 -40.03 2.91
C LYS A 64 28.29 -38.72 3.41
N TRP A 65 28.25 -38.51 4.72
CA TRP A 65 27.91 -37.19 5.27
C TRP A 65 29.00 -36.18 4.93
N LEU A 66 28.59 -35.09 4.28
CA LEU A 66 29.44 -33.93 3.99
C LEU A 66 29.45 -32.93 5.16
N ILE A 67 28.44 -33.00 6.02
CA ILE A 67 28.24 -32.11 7.15
C ILE A 67 28.44 -32.90 8.45
N GLN A 68 29.19 -32.32 9.39
CA GLN A 68 29.51 -32.95 10.68
C GLN A 68 28.71 -32.36 11.84
N ASP A 69 28.00 -31.24 11.64
CA ASP A 69 27.21 -30.58 12.67
C ASP A 69 25.75 -31.09 12.67
N PRO A 70 25.28 -31.74 13.75
CA PRO A 70 23.90 -32.19 13.91
C PRO A 70 22.86 -31.07 13.72
N ARG A 71 23.19 -29.82 14.07
CA ARG A 71 22.27 -28.68 13.98
C ARG A 71 21.89 -28.35 12.54
N GLN A 72 22.78 -28.60 11.58
CA GLN A 72 22.52 -28.37 10.17
C GLN A 72 21.59 -29.44 9.56
N VAL A 73 21.64 -30.65 10.12
CA VAL A 73 20.73 -31.74 9.73
C VAL A 73 19.33 -31.49 10.26
N ASP A 74 19.20 -31.03 11.52
CA ASP A 74 17.92 -30.58 12.07
C ASP A 74 17.34 -29.40 11.28
N SER A 75 18.18 -28.42 10.91
CA SER A 75 17.79 -27.31 10.02
C SER A 75 17.30 -27.79 8.65
N TRP A 76 17.94 -28.81 8.06
CA TRP A 76 17.47 -29.41 6.81
C TRP A 76 16.13 -30.14 6.98
N ILE A 77 15.95 -30.94 8.04
CA ILE A 77 14.69 -31.64 8.33
C ILE A 77 13.55 -30.65 8.44
N GLU A 78 13.81 -29.52 9.09
CA GLU A 78 12.90 -28.40 9.18
C GLU A 78 12.60 -27.85 7.77
N GLN A 79 13.61 -27.47 6.99
CA GLN A 79 13.44 -26.94 5.63
C GLN A 79 12.63 -27.84 4.67
N GLN A 80 12.72 -29.18 4.80
CA GLN A 80 11.99 -30.13 3.94
C GLN A 80 10.46 -30.09 4.13
N ILE A 81 9.98 -29.60 5.27
CA ILE A 81 8.55 -29.42 5.52
C ILE A 81 8.12 -27.98 5.20
N TYR A 82 9.03 -27.01 5.35
CA TYR A 82 8.69 -25.59 5.41
C TYR A 82 8.85 -24.80 4.11
N ARG A 83 9.13 -25.46 2.97
CA ARG A 83 9.17 -24.82 1.63
C ARG A 83 7.84 -24.14 1.19
N HIS A 84 6.72 -24.32 1.93
CA HIS A 84 5.38 -23.86 1.51
C HIS A 84 4.50 -23.20 2.60
N GLN A 85 4.99 -22.86 3.80
CA GLN A 85 4.15 -22.20 4.83
C GLN A 85 4.92 -21.15 5.65
N ILE A 86 4.37 -19.93 5.74
CA ILE A 86 4.92 -18.71 6.40
C ILE A 86 5.14 -18.87 7.92
N LYS A 87 4.79 -20.01 8.52
CA LYS A 87 4.91 -20.21 9.98
C LYS A 87 6.35 -20.36 10.49
N SER A 88 7.38 -20.22 9.65
CA SER A 88 8.77 -20.54 9.99
C SER A 88 9.79 -19.43 9.68
N VAL A 89 9.34 -18.18 9.59
CA VAL A 89 10.24 -17.05 9.83
C VAL A 89 10.40 -16.95 11.36
N PRO A 90 11.61 -16.80 11.94
CA PRO A 90 11.77 -16.54 13.38
C PRO A 90 10.75 -15.49 13.82
N LEU A 91 10.17 -15.61 15.02
CA LEU A 91 9.15 -14.63 15.46
C LEU A 91 9.67 -13.20 15.27
N ALA A 92 10.95 -12.96 15.54
CA ALA A 92 11.62 -11.67 15.36
C ALA A 92 11.74 -11.19 13.89
N ASP A 93 11.58 -12.09 12.90
CA ASP A 93 11.74 -11.79 11.48
C ASP A 93 10.39 -11.71 10.73
N ARG A 94 9.30 -12.09 11.40
CA ARG A 94 7.97 -12.06 10.80
C ARG A 94 7.46 -10.62 10.74
N PRO A 95 6.84 -10.18 9.63
CA PRO A 95 6.45 -8.79 9.48
C PRO A 95 5.54 -8.25 10.60
N ARG A 96 4.56 -9.02 11.08
CA ARG A 96 3.64 -8.53 12.14
C ARG A 96 4.35 -8.39 13.48
N GLU A 97 5.16 -9.38 13.82
CA GLU A 97 5.94 -9.40 15.05
C GLU A 97 7.02 -8.30 15.02
N GLN A 98 7.67 -8.06 13.88
CA GLN A 98 8.57 -6.92 13.68
C GLN A 98 7.83 -5.59 13.83
N LEU A 99 6.63 -5.45 13.24
CA LEU A 99 5.82 -4.25 13.39
C LEU A 99 5.52 -3.95 14.87
N LEU A 100 5.19 -4.98 15.65
CA LEU A 100 4.90 -4.85 17.08
C LEU A 100 6.14 -4.56 17.94
N GLN A 101 7.31 -5.06 17.55
CA GLN A 101 8.55 -4.93 18.35
C GLN A 101 9.38 -3.70 17.98
N GLN A 102 9.44 -3.35 16.70
CA GLN A 102 10.40 -2.40 16.15
C GLN A 102 9.75 -1.19 15.47
N GLY A 103 8.42 -1.18 15.34
CA GLY A 103 7.69 -0.12 14.66
C GLY A 103 7.65 -0.28 13.14
N ALA A 104 6.73 0.43 12.49
CA ALA A 104 6.50 0.33 11.04
C ALA A 104 7.68 0.86 10.21
N GLU A 105 8.41 1.83 10.75
CA GLU A 105 9.54 2.52 10.14
C GLU A 105 10.76 1.62 9.88
N LYS A 106 10.82 0.45 10.54
CA LYS A 106 11.88 -0.54 10.34
C LYS A 106 11.54 -1.60 9.29
N LEU A 107 10.29 -1.63 8.82
CA LEU A 107 9.84 -2.59 7.82
C LEU A 107 10.09 -2.05 6.42
N THR A 108 10.38 -2.99 5.51
CA THR A 108 10.41 -2.72 4.07
C THR A 108 8.99 -2.67 3.50
N ASP A 109 8.81 -2.04 2.34
CA ASP A 109 7.53 -2.00 1.61
C ASP A 109 6.96 -3.41 1.39
N ALA A 110 7.82 -4.37 1.01
CA ALA A 110 7.44 -5.77 0.83
C ALA A 110 6.86 -6.38 2.12
N GLN A 111 7.40 -6.04 3.28
CA GLN A 111 6.92 -6.52 4.58
C GLN A 111 5.60 -5.84 4.97
N LEU A 112 5.45 -4.54 4.73
CA LEU A 112 4.18 -3.83 4.93
C LEU A 112 3.07 -4.41 4.06
N LEU A 113 3.35 -4.65 2.78
CA LEU A 113 2.42 -5.33 1.86
C LEU A 113 2.09 -6.75 2.34
N ALA A 114 3.06 -7.52 2.81
CA ALA A 114 2.83 -8.85 3.35
C ALA A 114 1.88 -8.86 4.56
N ILE A 115 1.94 -7.83 5.42
CA ILE A 115 1.01 -7.66 6.54
C ILE A 115 -0.41 -7.44 6.03
N LEU A 116 -0.59 -6.55 5.04
CA LEU A 116 -1.88 -6.23 4.43
C LEU A 116 -2.48 -7.41 3.67
N ILE A 117 -1.67 -8.19 2.96
CA ILE A 117 -2.13 -9.41 2.25
C ILE A 117 -2.63 -10.48 3.24
N ARG A 118 -2.10 -10.46 4.47
CA ARG A 118 -2.49 -11.25 5.63
C ARG A 118 -2.23 -12.76 5.54
N VAL A 119 -2.62 -13.41 4.44
CA VAL A 119 -2.63 -14.86 4.25
C VAL A 119 -2.20 -15.18 2.83
N GLY A 120 -1.22 -16.08 2.68
CA GLY A 120 -0.83 -16.59 1.37
C GLY A 120 -1.84 -17.56 0.76
N VAL A 121 -1.47 -18.18 -0.35
CA VAL A 121 -2.21 -19.26 -1.01
C VAL A 121 -1.31 -20.50 -1.10
N PRO A 122 -1.86 -21.70 -1.38
CA PRO A 122 -1.02 -22.87 -1.64
C PRO A 122 0.01 -22.58 -2.74
N GLY A 123 1.30 -22.70 -2.41
CA GLY A 123 2.40 -22.40 -3.35
C GLY A 123 2.96 -20.99 -3.28
N GLU A 124 2.32 -20.05 -2.57
CA GLU A 124 2.79 -18.67 -2.48
C GLU A 124 2.45 -18.02 -1.13
N SER A 125 3.49 -17.58 -0.44
CA SER A 125 3.41 -16.91 0.85
C SER A 125 2.99 -15.43 0.69
N ALA A 126 2.29 -14.85 1.67
CA ALA A 126 2.04 -13.40 1.75
C ALA A 126 3.34 -12.57 1.73
N VAL A 127 4.45 -13.10 2.27
CA VAL A 127 5.78 -12.45 2.19
C VAL A 127 6.30 -12.49 0.75
N GLN A 128 6.15 -13.63 0.06
CA GLN A 128 6.54 -13.76 -1.34
C GLN A 128 5.67 -12.84 -2.24
N ALA A 129 4.37 -12.76 -1.96
CA ALA A 129 3.46 -11.88 -2.65
C ALA A 129 3.79 -10.40 -2.43
N GLY A 130 4.08 -10.00 -1.18
CA GLY A 130 4.54 -8.65 -0.86
C GLY A 130 5.84 -8.28 -1.59
N LEU A 131 6.79 -9.22 -1.68
CA LEU A 131 8.02 -9.05 -2.43
C LEU A 131 7.77 -8.93 -3.94
N ALA A 132 6.88 -9.75 -4.50
CA ALA A 132 6.54 -9.73 -5.92
C ALA A 132 5.91 -8.38 -6.33
N ILE A 133 4.97 -7.88 -5.52
CA ILE A 133 4.34 -6.56 -5.74
C ILE A 133 5.39 -5.45 -5.58
N SER A 134 6.12 -5.42 -4.47
CA SER A 134 7.15 -4.39 -4.22
C SER A 134 8.22 -4.36 -5.33
N SER A 135 8.60 -5.53 -5.85
CA SER A 135 9.56 -5.64 -6.96
C SER A 135 8.98 -5.15 -8.29
N ARG A 136 7.68 -5.38 -8.55
CA ARG A 136 7.00 -4.87 -9.76
C ARG A 136 6.84 -3.35 -9.76
N TYR A 137 6.74 -2.75 -8.57
CA TYR A 137 6.58 -1.33 -8.32
C TYR A 137 7.83 -0.74 -7.61
N HIS A 138 9.02 -0.94 -8.20
CA HIS A 138 10.33 -0.48 -7.69
C HIS A 138 10.32 0.92 -7.03
N GLN A 139 11.31 1.19 -6.16
CA GLN A 139 11.45 2.27 -5.15
C GLN A 139 11.09 3.76 -5.48
N ARG A 140 10.45 4.08 -6.60
CA ARG A 140 9.76 5.37 -6.85
C ARG A 140 8.37 5.23 -7.49
N ASP A 141 7.92 4.01 -7.76
CA ASP A 141 6.67 3.70 -8.47
C ASP A 141 5.60 3.07 -7.56
N LEU A 142 5.90 2.89 -6.26
CA LEU A 142 4.92 2.40 -5.30
C LEU A 142 3.69 3.32 -5.21
N ALA A 143 3.84 4.61 -5.51
CA ALA A 143 2.73 5.56 -5.63
C ALA A 143 1.70 5.13 -6.68
N ARG A 144 2.10 4.45 -7.78
CA ARG A 144 1.15 3.92 -8.78
C ARG A 144 0.29 2.78 -8.26
N LEU A 145 0.64 2.18 -7.10
CA LEU A 145 -0.21 1.18 -6.46
C LEU A 145 -1.57 1.78 -6.04
N ILE A 146 -1.66 3.11 -5.87
CA ILE A 146 -2.90 3.84 -5.57
C ILE A 146 -3.96 3.60 -6.66
N ASP A 147 -3.55 3.52 -7.92
CA ASP A 147 -4.46 3.39 -9.07
C ASP A 147 -4.59 1.94 -9.57
N ALA A 148 -3.90 1.00 -8.92
CA ALA A 148 -3.86 -0.39 -9.37
C ALA A 148 -5.22 -1.07 -9.19
N SER A 149 -5.74 -1.63 -10.29
CA SER A 149 -6.93 -2.46 -10.28
C SER A 149 -6.63 -3.88 -9.79
N LEU A 150 -7.66 -4.59 -9.32
CA LEU A 150 -7.54 -6.00 -8.95
C LEU A 150 -7.06 -6.86 -10.15
N GLN A 151 -7.46 -6.50 -11.37
CA GLN A 151 -7.10 -7.17 -12.61
C GLN A 151 -5.62 -7.00 -12.96
N GLU A 152 -5.01 -5.87 -12.62
CA GLU A 152 -3.58 -5.62 -12.83
C GLU A 152 -2.71 -6.33 -11.80
N LEU A 153 -3.21 -6.50 -10.57
CA LEU A 153 -2.44 -7.13 -9.49
C LEU A 153 -2.48 -8.67 -9.51
N LYS A 154 -3.58 -9.25 -9.99
CA LYS A 154 -3.74 -10.73 -10.10
C LYS A 154 -2.63 -11.43 -10.92
N PRO A 155 -2.17 -10.89 -12.07
CA PRO A 155 -1.07 -11.47 -12.83
C PRO A 155 0.27 -11.48 -12.09
N ILE A 156 0.47 -10.57 -11.12
CA ILE A 156 1.72 -10.43 -10.37
C ILE A 156 1.83 -11.55 -9.32
N THR A 157 0.75 -11.82 -8.61
CA THR A 157 0.73 -12.78 -7.50
C THR A 157 -0.63 -13.47 -7.39
N LYS A 158 -0.61 -14.77 -7.14
CA LYS A 158 -1.82 -15.58 -6.94
C LYS A 158 -2.42 -15.36 -5.55
N ALA A 159 -1.65 -14.76 -4.64
CA ALA A 159 -2.10 -14.45 -3.28
C ALA A 159 -3.08 -13.27 -3.25
N ILE A 160 -3.13 -12.44 -4.30
CA ILE A 160 -4.12 -11.35 -4.37
C ILE A 160 -5.51 -11.88 -4.74
N ARG A 161 -6.38 -11.83 -3.74
CA ARG A 161 -7.82 -12.00 -3.83
C ARG A 161 -8.52 -10.68 -3.48
N SER A 162 -9.86 -10.68 -3.57
CA SER A 162 -10.67 -9.50 -3.25
C SER A 162 -10.45 -8.99 -1.82
N ASP A 163 -10.30 -9.88 -0.84
CA ASP A 163 -10.05 -9.55 0.57
C ASP A 163 -8.72 -8.81 0.76
N SER A 164 -7.62 -9.38 0.25
CA SER A 164 -6.30 -8.75 0.32
C SER A 164 -6.21 -7.46 -0.48
N TYR A 165 -6.91 -7.39 -1.62
CA TYR A 165 -6.97 -6.17 -2.43
C TYR A 165 -7.64 -5.03 -1.67
N CYS A 166 -8.82 -5.27 -1.10
CA CYS A 166 -9.51 -4.27 -0.27
C CYS A 166 -8.64 -3.82 0.92
N GLN A 167 -7.89 -4.74 1.54
CA GLN A 167 -6.98 -4.40 2.64
C GLN A 167 -5.84 -3.48 2.20
N ILE A 168 -5.21 -3.77 1.05
CA ILE A 168 -4.16 -2.92 0.48
C ILE A 168 -4.71 -1.53 0.17
N MET A 169 -5.81 -1.44 -0.58
CA MET A 169 -6.40 -0.16 -0.98
C MET A 169 -6.89 0.65 0.22
N ALA A 170 -7.48 0.01 1.23
CA ALA A 170 -7.89 0.68 2.45
C ALA A 170 -6.68 1.21 3.25
N GLY A 171 -5.59 0.45 3.33
CA GLY A 171 -4.36 0.88 4.00
C GLY A 171 -3.73 2.09 3.31
N ILE A 172 -3.67 2.08 1.98
CA ILE A 172 -3.15 3.20 1.16
C ILE A 172 -4.01 4.45 1.36
N GLU A 173 -5.34 4.33 1.23
CA GLU A 173 -6.26 5.47 1.39
C GLU A 173 -6.22 6.04 2.81
N LEU A 174 -6.13 5.19 3.83
CA LEU A 174 -5.97 5.64 5.21
C LEU A 174 -4.63 6.37 5.41
N GLY A 175 -3.54 5.82 4.90
CA GLY A 175 -2.23 6.46 4.91
C GLY A 175 -2.26 7.83 4.23
N ARG A 176 -2.92 7.94 3.08
CA ARG A 176 -3.13 9.19 2.35
C ARG A 176 -3.91 10.21 3.17
N ARG A 177 -5.02 9.82 3.80
CA ARG A 177 -5.80 10.70 4.68
C ARG A 177 -4.97 11.18 5.88
N ILE A 178 -4.19 10.29 6.49
CA ILE A 178 -3.31 10.65 7.61
C ILE A 178 -2.19 11.59 7.15
N ALA A 179 -1.59 11.37 5.98
CA ALA A 179 -0.58 12.27 5.41
C ALA A 179 -1.18 13.65 5.14
N MET A 180 -2.37 13.70 4.54
CA MET A 180 -3.14 14.94 4.38
C MET A 180 -3.48 15.61 5.71
N MET A 181 -3.56 14.86 6.81
CA MET A 181 -3.75 15.39 8.17
C MET A 181 -2.45 15.71 8.90
N ARG A 182 -1.29 15.21 8.45
CA ARG A 182 0.03 15.43 9.07
C ARG A 182 0.80 16.57 8.43
N ASP A 183 0.55 16.85 7.15
CA ASP A 183 0.83 18.16 6.55
C ASP A 183 -0.07 19.26 7.15
N ILE A 184 -1.03 18.86 8.01
CA ILE A 184 -1.70 19.70 8.99
C ILE A 184 -0.99 19.52 10.35
N GLU A 185 0.22 20.08 10.49
CA GLU A 185 0.47 20.85 11.71
C GLU A 185 -0.73 21.81 11.89
N PRO A 186 -1.15 22.17 13.12
CA PRO A 186 -2.30 23.05 13.32
C PRO A 186 -1.96 24.47 12.86
N VAL A 187 -1.85 24.69 11.56
CA VAL A 187 -2.01 25.97 10.91
C VAL A 187 -3.43 25.97 10.34
N LEU A 188 -4.41 25.99 11.23
CA LEU A 188 -5.67 26.65 10.94
C LEU A 188 -5.84 27.78 11.98
N PRO A 189 -6.00 29.05 11.59
CA PRO A 189 -6.10 29.58 10.23
C PRO A 189 -4.81 30.31 9.79
N GLN A 190 -4.25 29.94 8.63
CA GLN A 190 -3.60 30.99 7.83
C GLN A 190 -4.73 31.93 7.42
N ARG A 191 -4.85 33.07 8.12
CA ARG A 191 -5.81 34.10 7.74
C ARG A 191 -5.51 34.46 6.29
N ILE A 192 -6.52 34.40 5.44
CA ILE A 192 -6.37 34.77 4.04
C ILE A 192 -6.31 36.30 3.98
N ARG A 193 -5.10 36.85 3.79
CA ARG A 193 -4.88 38.30 3.70
C ARG A 193 -4.83 38.80 2.26
N GLY A 194 -4.59 37.89 1.31
CA GLY A 194 -4.55 38.19 -0.12
C GLY A 194 -4.51 36.92 -0.97
N SER A 195 -4.38 37.12 -2.28
CA SER A 195 -4.42 36.02 -3.26
C SER A 195 -3.32 34.98 -3.06
N ASP A 196 -2.11 35.36 -2.64
CA ASP A 196 -1.04 34.39 -2.40
C ASP A 196 -1.38 33.43 -1.25
N ASP A 197 -1.96 33.94 -0.16
CA ASP A 197 -2.44 33.11 0.95
C ASP A 197 -3.58 32.20 0.49
N ALA A 198 -4.51 32.74 -0.30
CA ALA A 198 -5.63 31.98 -0.86
C ALA A 198 -5.15 30.85 -1.78
N ILE A 199 -4.20 31.13 -2.67
CA ILE A 199 -3.58 30.13 -3.56
C ILE A 199 -2.87 29.06 -2.74
N CYS A 200 -2.03 29.45 -1.77
CA CYS A 200 -1.30 28.51 -0.92
C CYS A 200 -2.24 27.62 -0.10
N TYR A 201 -3.31 28.21 0.45
CA TYR A 201 -4.35 27.46 1.14
C TYR A 201 -5.04 26.48 0.19
N CYS A 202 -5.50 26.93 -0.98
CA CYS A 202 -6.24 26.10 -1.93
C CYS A 202 -5.39 24.98 -2.52
N MET A 203 -4.14 25.24 -2.87
CA MET A 203 -3.23 24.22 -3.40
C MET A 203 -2.98 23.09 -2.41
N ARG A 204 -2.99 23.39 -1.11
CA ARG A 204 -2.90 22.36 -0.05
C ARG A 204 -4.23 21.66 0.18
N GLN A 205 -5.29 22.43 0.44
CA GLN A 205 -6.61 21.91 0.79
C GLN A 205 -7.24 21.09 -0.34
N PHE A 206 -6.99 21.48 -1.59
CA PHE A 206 -7.56 20.87 -2.78
C PHE A 206 -6.51 20.16 -3.65
N ALA A 207 -5.39 19.72 -3.06
CA ALA A 207 -4.30 19.04 -3.77
C ALA A 207 -4.79 17.87 -4.65
N ARG A 208 -5.74 17.06 -4.15
CA ARG A 208 -6.35 15.96 -4.92
C ARG A 208 -7.12 16.45 -6.15
N LEU A 209 -7.80 17.59 -6.05
CA LEU A 209 -8.51 18.17 -7.20
C LEU A 209 -7.52 18.70 -8.24
N ALA A 210 -6.40 19.26 -7.78
CA ALA A 210 -5.34 19.72 -8.67
C ALA A 210 -4.64 18.57 -9.40
N SER A 211 -4.42 17.40 -8.75
CA SER A 211 -3.62 16.30 -9.30
C SER A 211 -4.42 15.16 -9.94
N ASP A 212 -5.56 14.78 -9.38
CA ASP A 212 -6.19 13.49 -9.68
C ASP A 212 -7.61 13.62 -10.26
N ALA A 213 -8.20 14.81 -10.21
CA ALA A 213 -9.57 14.99 -10.68
C ALA A 213 -9.65 14.97 -12.22
N VAL A 214 -10.50 14.08 -12.73
CA VAL A 214 -10.80 13.92 -14.16
C VAL A 214 -11.93 14.85 -14.60
N GLN A 215 -12.71 15.37 -13.66
CA GLN A 215 -13.81 16.31 -13.88
C GLN A 215 -13.54 17.62 -13.15
N GLU A 216 -14.11 18.71 -13.68
CA GLU A 216 -14.15 19.98 -12.98
C GLU A 216 -15.08 19.86 -11.78
N GLU A 217 -14.66 20.41 -10.64
CA GLU A 217 -15.48 20.53 -9.43
C GLU A 217 -15.43 21.98 -8.96
N PHE A 218 -16.59 22.55 -8.61
CA PHE A 218 -16.67 23.86 -7.99
C PHE A 218 -16.92 23.72 -6.49
N HIS A 219 -16.10 24.39 -5.70
CA HIS A 219 -16.10 24.37 -4.25
C HIS A 219 -16.16 25.79 -3.70
N ILE A 220 -16.61 25.90 -2.45
CA ILE A 220 -16.42 27.10 -1.64
C ILE A 220 -15.72 26.76 -0.34
N VAL A 221 -15.05 27.75 0.22
CA VAL A 221 -14.52 27.73 1.58
C VAL A 221 -15.21 28.85 2.34
N SER A 222 -15.97 28.51 3.37
CA SER A 222 -16.58 29.45 4.29
C SER A 222 -15.50 30.05 5.19
N LEU A 223 -15.50 31.38 5.35
CA LEU A 223 -14.51 32.11 6.15
C LEU A 223 -15.18 32.87 7.30
N ASP A 224 -14.48 32.95 8.42
CA ASP A 224 -14.85 33.78 9.58
C ASP A 224 -14.53 35.27 9.36
N THR A 225 -14.89 36.09 10.35
CA THR A 225 -14.72 37.56 10.31
C THR A 225 -13.26 38.03 10.24
N GLN A 226 -12.30 37.13 10.50
CA GLN A 226 -10.86 37.36 10.39
C GLN A 226 -10.27 36.67 9.15
N HIS A 227 -11.14 36.21 8.23
CA HIS A 227 -10.82 35.42 7.04
C HIS A 227 -10.09 34.11 7.35
N GLY A 228 -10.40 33.51 8.50
CA GLY A 228 -10.01 32.15 8.85
C GLY A 228 -10.93 31.12 8.20
N PRO A 229 -10.41 30.06 7.54
CA PRO A 229 -11.24 28.99 6.99
C PRO A 229 -12.04 28.25 8.07
N ILE A 230 -13.35 28.14 7.88
CA ILE A 230 -14.30 27.41 8.75
C ILE A 230 -14.52 26.00 8.20
N SER A 231 -14.99 25.90 6.95
CA SER A 231 -15.28 24.63 6.30
C SER A 231 -15.30 24.77 4.78
N SER A 232 -15.18 23.64 4.07
CA SER A 232 -15.20 23.59 2.60
C SER A 232 -16.37 22.76 2.09
N HIS A 233 -17.08 23.25 1.08
CA HIS A 233 -18.24 22.58 0.48
C HIS A 233 -18.08 22.42 -1.01
N ARG A 234 -18.38 21.22 -1.51
CA ARG A 234 -18.51 20.97 -2.94
C ARG A 234 -19.90 21.38 -3.40
N ILE A 235 -19.97 22.28 -4.39
CA ILE A 235 -21.22 22.80 -4.94
C ILE A 235 -21.60 22.05 -6.22
N THR A 236 -20.66 21.83 -7.14
CA THR A 236 -20.92 21.12 -8.40
C THR A 236 -19.81 20.14 -8.75
N VAL A 237 -20.14 19.18 -9.62
CA VAL A 237 -19.23 18.23 -10.28
C VAL A 237 -19.61 18.17 -11.75
N GLY A 238 -18.64 18.31 -12.66
CA GLY A 238 -18.84 18.45 -14.09
C GLY A 238 -18.41 19.82 -14.60
N THR A 239 -18.50 20.03 -15.92
CA THR A 239 -18.03 21.26 -16.59
C THR A 239 -18.60 22.52 -15.94
N LEU A 240 -17.77 23.55 -15.77
CA LEU A 240 -18.15 24.86 -15.25
C LEU A 240 -18.98 25.64 -16.28
N ASP A 241 -20.25 25.25 -16.43
CA ASP A 241 -21.24 26.09 -17.09
C ASP A 241 -21.85 27.07 -16.06
N ALA A 242 -22.06 28.33 -16.44
CA ALA A 242 -22.64 29.37 -15.59
C ALA A 242 -24.07 29.04 -15.12
N SER A 243 -24.70 28.05 -15.76
CA SER A 243 -26.00 27.48 -15.38
C SER A 243 -25.90 26.53 -14.17
N LEU A 244 -24.74 25.91 -13.93
CA LEU A 244 -24.54 24.88 -12.91
C LEU A 244 -24.17 25.47 -11.54
N VAL A 245 -23.38 26.55 -11.50
CA VAL A 245 -23.00 27.22 -10.23
C VAL A 245 -24.06 28.25 -9.82
N HIS A 246 -25.15 27.76 -9.22
CA HIS A 246 -26.26 28.62 -8.81
C HIS A 246 -25.94 29.34 -7.48
N PRO A 247 -26.08 30.69 -7.39
CA PRO A 247 -25.78 31.44 -6.16
C PRO A 247 -26.51 30.91 -4.92
N ARG A 248 -27.76 30.45 -5.07
CA ARG A 248 -28.52 29.82 -3.98
C ARG A 248 -27.76 28.67 -3.30
N GLU A 249 -27.12 27.79 -4.06
CA GLU A 249 -26.43 26.62 -3.49
C GLU A 249 -25.13 27.05 -2.81
N VAL A 250 -24.40 28.00 -3.42
CA VAL A 250 -23.21 28.62 -2.84
C VAL A 250 -23.53 29.28 -1.49
N PHE A 251 -24.46 30.23 -1.48
CA PHE A 251 -24.76 31.01 -0.27
C PHE A 251 -25.56 30.22 0.76
N ARG A 252 -26.29 29.15 0.38
CA ARG A 252 -26.91 28.25 1.35
C ARG A 252 -25.88 27.62 2.28
N ALA A 253 -24.76 27.14 1.74
CA ALA A 253 -23.69 26.56 2.52
C ALA A 253 -22.98 27.62 3.37
N ALA A 254 -22.66 28.78 2.79
CA ALA A 254 -22.03 29.89 3.51
C ALA A 254 -22.88 30.40 4.70
N ILE A 255 -24.20 30.56 4.50
CA ILE A 255 -25.14 30.97 5.55
C ILE A 255 -25.21 29.93 6.67
N ARG A 256 -25.26 28.63 6.31
CA ARG A 256 -25.28 27.54 7.31
C ARG A 256 -24.06 27.59 8.22
N ASP A 257 -22.91 27.92 7.67
CA ASP A 257 -21.64 28.02 8.41
C ASP A 257 -21.49 29.34 9.18
N SER A 258 -22.45 30.27 9.08
CA SER A 258 -22.33 31.63 9.61
C SER A 258 -21.08 32.36 9.06
N ALA A 259 -20.77 32.13 7.79
CA ALA A 259 -19.60 32.72 7.14
C ALA A 259 -19.77 34.23 6.94
N SER A 260 -18.71 35.01 7.19
CA SER A 260 -18.69 36.43 6.82
C SER A 260 -18.15 36.66 5.41
N ALA A 261 -17.39 35.70 4.89
CA ALA A 261 -16.86 35.72 3.53
C ALA A 261 -16.73 34.30 2.98
N VAL A 262 -16.57 34.17 1.67
CA VAL A 262 -16.29 32.90 1.00
C VAL A 262 -15.11 33.03 0.06
N LEU A 263 -14.32 31.96 -0.04
CA LEU A 263 -13.37 31.75 -1.12
C LEU A 263 -14.01 30.79 -2.13
N LEU A 264 -13.98 31.14 -3.41
CA LEU A 264 -14.43 30.25 -4.48
C LEU A 264 -13.22 29.44 -4.99
N VAL A 265 -13.44 28.17 -5.31
CA VAL A 265 -12.36 27.30 -5.81
C VAL A 265 -12.90 26.39 -6.90
N HIS A 266 -12.16 26.23 -7.98
CA HIS A 266 -12.39 25.11 -8.89
C HIS A 266 -11.08 24.59 -9.47
N ASN A 267 -11.14 23.38 -10.03
CA ASN A 267 -9.99 22.78 -10.68
C ASN A 267 -10.13 22.77 -12.21
N HIS A 268 -8.99 22.86 -12.90
CA HIS A 268 -8.88 22.59 -14.33
C HIS A 268 -8.18 21.24 -14.56
N PRO A 269 -8.90 20.16 -14.94
CA PRO A 269 -8.32 18.86 -15.26
C PRO A 269 -7.28 18.91 -16.39
N SER A 270 -7.36 19.93 -17.26
CA SER A 270 -6.39 20.18 -18.34
C SER A 270 -4.95 20.41 -17.83
N GLY A 271 -4.80 20.83 -16.57
CA GLY A 271 -3.52 21.15 -15.96
C GLY A 271 -3.12 22.63 -16.08
N ASP A 272 -3.83 23.46 -16.85
CA ASP A 272 -3.58 24.91 -16.95
C ASP A 272 -4.49 25.68 -15.99
N PRO A 273 -3.96 26.41 -14.99
CA PRO A 273 -4.77 27.17 -14.04
C PRO A 273 -5.23 28.54 -14.57
N THR A 274 -5.02 28.84 -15.86
CA THR A 274 -5.44 30.11 -16.45
C THR A 274 -6.98 30.24 -16.45
N PRO A 275 -7.56 31.28 -15.83
CA PRO A 275 -9.01 31.45 -15.78
C PRO A 275 -9.65 31.64 -17.16
N SER A 276 -10.79 30.99 -17.37
CA SER A 276 -11.66 31.15 -18.54
C SER A 276 -12.56 32.40 -18.42
N ARG A 277 -13.30 32.70 -19.49
CA ARG A 277 -14.30 33.79 -19.46
C ARG A 277 -15.49 33.43 -18.57
N GLU A 278 -15.82 32.16 -18.54
CA GLU A 278 -16.88 31.57 -17.73
C GLU A 278 -16.55 31.72 -16.24
N ASP A 279 -15.29 31.50 -15.85
CA ASP A 279 -14.83 31.70 -14.46
C ASP A 279 -15.00 33.14 -14.03
N ILE A 280 -14.61 34.09 -14.88
CA ILE A 280 -14.75 35.52 -14.62
C ILE A 280 -16.24 35.88 -14.45
N ALA A 281 -17.11 35.40 -15.34
CA ALA A 281 -18.54 35.66 -15.29
C ALA A 281 -19.21 35.07 -14.03
N VAL A 282 -18.84 33.85 -13.64
CA VAL A 282 -19.31 33.21 -12.40
C VAL A 282 -18.82 34.01 -11.18
N THR A 283 -17.55 34.43 -11.17
CA THR A 283 -16.97 35.26 -10.10
C THR A 283 -17.74 36.56 -9.93
N ASP A 284 -18.06 37.24 -11.03
CA ASP A 284 -18.78 38.53 -11.00
C ASP A 284 -20.21 38.36 -10.50
N ARG A 285 -20.89 37.32 -10.97
CA ARG A 285 -22.25 37.01 -10.53
C ARG A 285 -22.29 36.70 -9.04
N LEU A 286 -21.38 35.86 -8.55
CA LEU A 286 -21.33 35.50 -7.13
C LEU A 286 -20.88 36.66 -6.26
N SER A 287 -19.93 37.48 -6.71
CA SER A 287 -19.50 38.68 -5.98
C SER A 287 -20.66 39.65 -5.75
N LYS A 288 -21.48 39.92 -6.79
CA LYS A 288 -22.66 40.78 -6.67
C LYS A 288 -23.70 40.22 -5.69
N VAL A 289 -23.97 38.92 -5.75
CA VAL A 289 -24.92 38.28 -4.82
C VAL A 289 -24.36 38.28 -3.39
N GLY A 290 -23.07 38.04 -3.22
CA GLY A 290 -22.40 38.05 -1.92
C GLY A 290 -22.50 39.42 -1.25
N GLU A 291 -22.33 40.50 -2.01
CA GLU A 291 -22.55 41.86 -1.51
C GLU A 291 -23.99 42.08 -1.02
N LEU A 292 -24.98 41.61 -1.79
CA LEU A 292 -26.41 41.73 -1.42
C LEU A 292 -26.79 40.94 -0.17
N VAL A 293 -26.20 39.76 0.03
CA VAL A 293 -26.50 38.87 1.17
C VAL A 293 -25.63 39.18 2.39
N GLY A 294 -24.60 40.03 2.24
CA GLY A 294 -23.66 40.36 3.32
C GLY A 294 -22.58 39.30 3.56
N ILE A 295 -22.29 38.46 2.56
CA ILE A 295 -21.22 37.45 2.60
C ILE A 295 -20.28 37.71 1.42
N ARG A 296 -19.16 38.36 1.68
CA ARG A 296 -18.23 38.81 0.62
C ARG A 296 -17.54 37.62 -0.06
N VAL A 297 -17.44 37.64 -1.38
CA VAL A 297 -16.50 36.77 -2.11
C VAL A 297 -15.10 37.39 -1.98
N LEU A 298 -14.19 36.69 -1.30
CA LEU A 298 -12.85 37.20 -0.99
C LEU A 298 -11.91 37.05 -2.19
N ASP A 299 -11.92 35.87 -2.81
CA ASP A 299 -11.18 35.57 -4.04
C ASP A 299 -11.83 34.37 -4.74
N HIS A 300 -11.41 34.08 -5.97
CA HIS A 300 -11.72 32.87 -6.70
C HIS A 300 -10.42 32.25 -7.22
N ILE A 301 -10.11 31.04 -6.77
CA ILE A 301 -8.85 30.34 -7.09
C ILE A 301 -9.11 29.17 -8.04
N VAL A 302 -8.40 29.18 -9.16
CA VAL A 302 -8.27 28.03 -10.07
C VAL A 302 -7.10 27.19 -9.60
N VAL A 303 -7.28 25.89 -9.38
CA VAL A 303 -6.21 24.95 -9.03
C VAL A 303 -5.98 23.92 -10.13
N SER A 304 -4.72 23.59 -10.39
CA SER A 304 -4.37 22.55 -11.37
C SER A 304 -3.00 21.95 -11.06
N LYS A 305 -2.59 20.94 -11.84
CA LYS A 305 -1.21 20.39 -11.79
C LYS A 305 -0.15 21.47 -12.02
N GLY A 306 -0.45 22.49 -12.83
CA GLY A 306 0.44 23.60 -13.14
C GLY A 306 0.54 24.67 -12.06
N GLY A 307 -0.22 24.56 -10.96
CA GLY A 307 -0.24 25.53 -9.86
C GLY A 307 -1.64 26.10 -9.62
N GLY A 308 -1.71 27.23 -8.92
CA GLY A 308 -2.95 27.94 -8.67
C GLY A 308 -2.92 29.38 -9.18
N ARG A 309 -4.06 29.92 -9.61
CA ARG A 309 -4.22 31.33 -9.99
C ARG A 309 -5.49 31.93 -9.41
N SER A 310 -5.41 33.20 -9.03
CA SER A 310 -6.57 34.00 -8.66
C SER A 310 -7.21 34.59 -9.92
N VAL A 311 -8.53 34.48 -10.02
CA VAL A 311 -9.34 35.15 -11.05
C VAL A 311 -9.45 36.66 -10.75
N MET A 312 -9.47 37.04 -9.48
CA MET A 312 -9.66 38.44 -9.07
C MET A 312 -8.37 39.27 -9.14
N ALA A 313 -7.19 38.64 -9.01
CA ALA A 313 -5.88 39.30 -9.12
C ALA A 313 -5.47 39.62 -10.58
N LEU A 314 -6.18 39.09 -11.57
CA LEU A 314 -5.96 39.39 -12.99
C LEU A 314 -6.72 40.63 -13.47
N ARG A 315 -7.25 41.43 -12.53
CA ARG A 315 -8.06 42.62 -12.76
C ARG A 315 -7.30 43.89 -12.40
#